data_AF-A0A851HMG5-F1
#
_entry.id   AF-A0A851HMG5-F1
#
_cell.length_a   1.000
_cell.length_b   1.000
_cell.length_c   1.000
_cell.angle_alpha   90.00
_cell.angle_beta   90.00
_cell.angle_gamma   90.00
#
_symmetry.space_group_name_H-M   'P 1'
#
loop_
_entity.id
_entity.type
_entity.pdbx_description
1 polymer ?
#
loop_
_entity_poly.entity_id
_entity_poly.type
_entity_poly.pdbx_seq_one_letter_code
_entity_poly.pdbx_strand_id
1 'polypeptide(L)'
;MQLNKAKQLFERLLSFTANAEQQMVNALPRFAEAAEHKSLRKAFENHLEETQGQLKRLEQAAENFEGIRLKQLKDVPMAALIEDSDAIIEHTAPGPIRDFALIGAARKIEHYEIAAYRTLRSLAKELGYADLRALLKETLEEEQAADEKLQKLSNKKIELAND
;
A
#
# COMPACT_ATOMS: atom_id res chain seq x y z
N MET A 1 -11.31 -21.02 9.53
CA MET A 1 -12.19 -21.33 8.38
C MET A 1 -11.32 -21.86 7.25
N GLN A 2 -11.69 -22.97 6.62
CA GLN A 2 -11.00 -23.50 5.44
C GLN A 2 -11.58 -22.86 4.16
N LEU A 3 -10.74 -22.54 3.18
CA LEU A 3 -11.12 -21.96 1.89
C LEU A 3 -10.99 -23.01 0.81
N ASN A 4 -12.11 -23.44 0.23
CA ASN A 4 -12.14 -24.53 -0.75
C ASN A 4 -12.63 -24.09 -2.14
N LYS A 5 -12.82 -22.78 -2.35
CA LYS A 5 -13.31 -22.21 -3.61
C LYS A 5 -12.52 -20.95 -3.98
N ALA A 6 -12.10 -20.85 -5.24
CA ALA A 6 -11.35 -19.70 -5.76
C ALA A 6 -12.08 -18.36 -5.54
N LYS A 7 -13.40 -18.33 -5.70
CA LYS A 7 -14.23 -17.13 -5.41
C LYS A 7 -14.15 -16.69 -3.94
N GLN A 8 -14.15 -17.64 -2.99
CA GLN A 8 -14.03 -17.32 -1.55
C GLN A 8 -12.64 -16.81 -1.21
N LEU A 9 -11.60 -17.37 -1.85
CA LEU A 9 -10.23 -16.87 -1.72
C LEU A 9 -10.14 -15.44 -2.26
N PHE A 10 -10.70 -15.18 -3.45
CA PHE A 10 -10.70 -13.86 -4.07
C PHE A 10 -11.38 -12.82 -3.17
N GLU A 11 -12.59 -13.09 -2.71
CA GLU A 11 -13.34 -12.22 -1.80
C GLU A 11 -12.54 -11.92 -0.52
N ARG A 12 -11.88 -12.94 0.04
CA ARG A 12 -11.07 -12.78 1.25
C ARG A 12 -9.83 -11.93 1.02
N LEU A 13 -9.08 -12.18 -0.06
CA LEU A 13 -7.90 -11.39 -0.39
C LEU A 13 -8.28 -9.94 -0.73
N LEU A 14 -9.37 -9.73 -1.47
CA LEU A 14 -9.87 -8.39 -1.79
C LEU A 14 -10.24 -7.62 -0.51
N SER A 15 -10.86 -8.30 0.46
CA SER A 15 -11.19 -7.71 1.76
C SER A 15 -9.95 -7.35 2.58
N PHE A 16 -8.91 -8.18 2.55
CA PHE A 16 -7.64 -7.87 3.21
C PHE A 16 -6.95 -6.67 2.54
N THR A 17 -6.87 -6.64 1.22
CA THR A 17 -6.30 -5.50 0.48
C THR A 17 -7.07 -4.22 0.76
N ALA A 18 -8.40 -4.23 0.73
CA ALA A 18 -9.20 -3.05 1.09
C ALA A 18 -8.96 -2.57 2.54
N ASN A 19 -8.73 -3.50 3.47
CA ASN A 19 -8.35 -3.12 4.82
C ASN A 19 -6.91 -2.58 4.91
N ALA A 20 -5.98 -3.10 4.11
CA ALA A 20 -4.62 -2.59 4.02
C ALA A 20 -4.61 -1.13 3.52
N GLU A 21 -5.31 -0.84 2.42
CA GLU A 21 -5.51 0.53 1.91
C GLU A 21 -6.10 1.46 2.96
N GLN A 22 -7.13 1.01 3.68
CA GLN A 22 -7.75 1.82 4.73
C GLN A 22 -6.78 2.11 5.88
N GLN A 23 -5.90 1.17 6.23
CA GLN A 23 -4.85 1.42 7.21
C GLN A 23 -3.83 2.43 6.70
N MET A 24 -3.46 2.36 5.41
CA MET A 24 -2.55 3.30 4.76
C MET A 24 -3.10 4.72 4.69
N VAL A 25 -4.39 4.90 4.36
CA VAL A 25 -5.08 6.20 4.42
C VAL A 25 -4.91 6.86 5.79
N ASN A 26 -4.90 6.08 6.87
CA ASN A 26 -4.73 6.58 8.24
C ASN A 26 -3.25 6.82 8.61
N ALA A 27 -2.31 6.09 8.00
CA ALA A 27 -0.89 6.14 8.33
C ALA A 27 -0.14 7.24 7.56
N LEU A 28 -0.46 7.43 6.28
CA LEU A 28 0.25 8.36 5.39
C LEU A 28 0.31 9.82 5.87
N PRO A 29 -0.74 10.39 6.51
CA PRO A 29 -0.62 11.72 7.11
C PRO A 29 0.51 11.81 8.14
N ARG A 30 0.68 10.78 8.98
CA ARG A 30 1.75 10.73 9.98
C ARG A 30 3.12 10.61 9.33
N PHE A 31 3.24 9.82 8.26
CA PHE A 31 4.50 9.67 7.53
C PHE A 31 4.90 10.98 6.84
N ALA A 32 3.93 11.70 6.27
CA ALA A 32 4.14 13.02 5.68
C ALA A 32 4.61 14.04 6.72
N GLU A 33 3.99 14.06 7.90
CA GLU A 33 4.38 14.93 9.02
C GLU A 33 5.79 14.62 9.53
N ALA A 34 6.14 13.34 9.64
CA ALA A 34 7.44 12.90 10.16
C ALA A 34 8.62 13.13 9.19
N ALA A 35 8.34 13.30 7.89
CA ALA A 35 9.35 13.54 6.86
C ALA A 35 9.82 15.00 6.84
N GLU A 36 11.13 15.22 6.95
CA GLU A 36 11.75 16.57 6.89
C GLU A 36 11.97 17.03 5.45
N HIS A 37 12.42 16.12 4.59
CA HIS A 37 12.69 16.41 3.20
C HIS A 37 11.38 16.68 2.44
N LYS A 38 11.25 17.90 1.88
CA LYS A 38 10.04 18.36 1.19
C LYS A 38 9.54 17.40 0.10
N SER A 39 10.44 16.79 -0.67
CA SER A 39 10.02 15.84 -1.72
C SER A 39 9.53 14.51 -1.16
N LEU A 40 10.02 14.08 0.03
CA LEU A 40 9.53 12.86 0.67
C LEU A 40 8.15 13.10 1.27
N ARG A 41 7.97 14.22 1.99
CA ARG A 41 6.65 14.66 2.46
C ARG A 41 5.63 14.71 1.32
N LYS A 42 5.99 15.35 0.21
CA LYS A 42 5.11 15.45 -0.96
C LYS A 42 4.82 14.09 -1.59
N ALA A 43 5.76 13.15 -1.55
CA ALA A 43 5.52 11.79 -2.03
C ALA A 43 4.45 11.09 -1.18
N PHE A 44 4.50 11.20 0.15
CA PHE A 44 3.47 10.64 1.04
C PHE A 44 2.11 11.32 0.89
N GLU A 45 2.06 12.65 0.74
CA GLU A 45 0.82 13.39 0.48
C GLU A 45 0.16 12.96 -0.83
N ASN A 46 0.96 12.84 -1.91
CA ASN A 46 0.43 12.38 -3.20
C ASN A 46 -0.02 10.93 -3.13
N HIS A 47 0.74 10.08 -2.42
CA HIS A 47 0.38 8.68 -2.27
C HIS A 47 -0.93 8.53 -1.48
N LEU A 48 -1.18 9.37 -0.46
CA LEU A 48 -2.47 9.40 0.25
C LEU A 48 -3.65 9.67 -0.70
N GLU A 49 -3.49 10.60 -1.65
CA GLU A 49 -4.51 10.87 -2.66
C GLU A 49 -4.74 9.65 -3.58
N GLU A 50 -3.65 8.98 -4.00
CA GLU A 50 -3.66 7.73 -4.77
C GLU A 50 -4.40 6.62 -3.97
N THR A 51 -4.01 6.34 -2.72
CA THR A 51 -4.61 5.35 -1.80
C THR A 51 -6.10 5.57 -1.56
N GLN A 52 -6.55 6.82 -1.42
CA GLN A 52 -7.99 7.12 -1.32
C GLN A 52 -8.75 6.77 -2.60
N GLY A 53 -8.13 6.94 -3.77
CA GLY A 53 -8.67 6.51 -5.06
C GLY A 53 -8.70 4.98 -5.18
N GLN A 54 -7.62 4.32 -4.78
CA GLN A 54 -7.47 2.86 -4.79
C GLN A 54 -8.52 2.16 -3.93
N LEU A 55 -8.75 2.65 -2.71
CA LEU A 55 -9.80 2.15 -1.83
C LEU A 55 -11.19 2.26 -2.48
N LYS A 56 -11.51 3.41 -3.10
CA LYS A 56 -12.78 3.59 -3.82
C LYS A 56 -12.91 2.61 -5.00
N ARG A 57 -11.83 2.33 -5.74
CA ARG A 57 -11.87 1.32 -6.82
C ARG A 57 -12.19 -0.07 -6.28
N LEU A 58 -11.65 -0.44 -5.11
CA LEU A 58 -11.92 -1.74 -4.49
C LEU A 58 -13.37 -1.85 -3.99
N GLU A 59 -13.92 -0.77 -3.44
CA GLU A 59 -15.34 -0.70 -3.06
C GLU A 59 -16.25 -0.84 -4.30
N GLN A 60 -15.98 -0.06 -5.35
CA GLN A 60 -16.71 -0.16 -6.62
C GLN A 60 -16.58 -1.54 -7.27
N ALA A 61 -15.40 -2.16 -7.20
CA ALA A 61 -15.18 -3.52 -7.66
C ALA A 61 -16.06 -4.54 -6.94
N ALA A 62 -16.22 -4.40 -5.62
CA ALA A 62 -17.06 -5.29 -4.83
C ALA A 62 -18.56 -5.04 -5.05
N GLU A 63 -18.97 -3.78 -5.26
CA GLU A 63 -20.37 -3.42 -5.52
C GLU A 63 -20.86 -3.88 -6.90
N ASN A 64 -20.01 -3.76 -7.92
CA ASN A 64 -20.39 -4.04 -9.31
C ASN A 64 -20.29 -5.52 -9.69
N PHE A 65 -19.63 -6.37 -8.88
CA PHE A 65 -19.47 -7.78 -9.18
C PHE A 65 -20.37 -8.70 -8.35
N GLU A 66 -21.26 -9.42 -9.03
CA GLU A 66 -22.23 -10.28 -8.37
C GLU A 66 -21.59 -11.37 -7.49
N GLY A 67 -21.93 -11.32 -6.21
CA GLY A 67 -21.49 -12.28 -5.19
C GLY A 67 -20.06 -12.08 -4.71
N ILE A 68 -19.45 -10.93 -4.95
CA ILE A 68 -18.26 -10.45 -4.22
C ILE A 68 -18.73 -9.44 -3.19
N ARG A 69 -18.21 -9.51 -1.96
CA ARG A 69 -18.51 -8.54 -0.90
C ARG A 69 -17.26 -8.31 -0.06
N LEU A 70 -16.97 -7.05 0.25
CA LEU A 70 -15.93 -6.73 1.21
C LEU A 70 -16.38 -7.16 2.61
N LYS A 71 -15.49 -7.85 3.32
CA LYS A 71 -15.69 -8.26 4.71
C LYS A 71 -14.82 -7.40 5.60
N GLN A 72 -15.30 -7.14 6.81
CA GLN A 72 -14.52 -6.48 7.87
C GLN A 72 -13.44 -7.44 8.38
N LEU A 73 -12.30 -7.49 7.69
CA LEU A 73 -11.15 -8.33 8.02
C LEU A 73 -9.92 -7.43 8.20
N LYS A 74 -9.23 -7.57 9.33
CA LYS A 74 -7.97 -6.85 9.57
C LYS A 74 -6.83 -7.51 8.78
N ASP A 75 -6.13 -6.70 7.99
CA ASP A 75 -4.86 -7.08 7.39
C ASP A 75 -3.74 -6.91 8.43
N VAL A 76 -3.36 -8.03 9.05
CA VAL A 76 -2.33 -8.05 10.10
C VAL A 76 -0.93 -7.73 9.57
N PRO A 77 -0.50 -8.21 8.38
CA PRO A 77 0.80 -7.83 7.84
C PRO A 77 0.97 -6.33 7.61
N MET A 78 -0.03 -5.66 7.03
CA MET A 78 0.00 -4.20 6.84
C MET A 78 0.11 -3.47 8.17
N ALA A 79 -0.67 -3.90 9.18
CA ALA A 79 -0.58 -3.31 10.52
C ALA A 79 0.85 -3.37 11.07
N ALA A 80 1.52 -4.51 10.92
CA ALA A 80 2.89 -4.69 11.41
C ALA A 80 3.93 -3.85 10.63
N LEU A 81 3.74 -3.65 9.32
CA LEU A 81 4.60 -2.77 8.52
C LEU A 81 4.43 -1.29 8.89
N ILE A 82 3.20 -0.89 9.21
CA ILE A 82 2.92 0.44 9.74
C ILE A 82 3.54 0.62 11.12
N GLU A 83 3.45 -0.39 12.00
CA GLU A 83 4.11 -0.38 13.31
C GLU A 83 5.64 -0.27 13.19
N ASP A 84 6.28 -0.96 12.23
CA ASP A 84 7.71 -0.81 11.91
C ASP A 84 8.05 0.65 11.51
N SER A 85 7.16 1.28 10.73
CA SER A 85 7.31 2.67 10.30
C SER A 85 7.12 3.66 11.45
N ASP A 86 6.13 3.45 12.31
CA ASP A 86 5.88 4.26 13.50
C ASP A 86 7.07 4.14 14.49
N ALA A 87 7.65 2.94 14.65
CA ALA A 87 8.85 2.73 15.46
C ALA A 87 10.06 3.51 14.94
N ILE A 88 10.23 3.64 13.62
CA ILE A 88 11.27 4.50 13.02
C ILE A 88 11.05 5.95 13.41
N ILE A 89 9.81 6.47 13.35
CA ILE A 89 9.49 7.86 13.72
C ILE A 89 9.84 8.13 15.19
N GLU A 90 9.52 7.18 16.08
CA GLU A 90 9.78 7.27 17.51
C GLU A 90 11.28 7.22 17.85
N HIS A 91 12.04 6.32 17.22
CA HIS A 91 13.41 5.99 17.61
C HIS A 91 14.50 6.68 16.77
N THR A 92 14.13 7.58 15.86
CA THR A 92 15.09 8.38 15.09
C THR A 92 14.81 9.86 15.28
N ALA A 93 15.84 10.71 15.34
CA ALA A 93 15.64 12.16 15.38
C ALA A 93 15.15 12.69 14.02
N PRO A 94 14.35 13.78 13.97
CA PRO A 94 13.97 14.41 12.70
C PRO A 94 15.21 14.78 11.89
N GLY A 95 15.24 14.40 10.62
CA GLY A 95 16.34 14.72 9.72
C GLY A 95 16.66 13.62 8.69
N PRO A 96 17.81 13.74 8.01
CA PRO A 96 18.18 12.88 6.88
C PRO A 96 18.15 11.37 7.18
N ILE A 97 18.58 10.97 8.38
CA ILE A 97 18.59 9.55 8.79
C ILE A 97 17.17 9.00 8.92
N ARG A 98 16.26 9.74 9.55
CA ARG A 98 14.84 9.36 9.65
C ARG A 98 14.21 9.26 8.27
N ASP A 99 14.43 10.26 7.41
CA ASP A 99 13.87 10.27 6.06
C ASP A 99 14.32 9.06 5.23
N PHE A 100 15.60 8.69 5.32
CA PHE A 100 16.11 7.49 4.65
C PHE A 100 15.49 6.21 5.20
N ALA A 101 15.33 6.10 6.52
CA ALA A 101 14.67 4.97 7.16
C ALA A 101 13.18 4.88 6.77
N LEU A 102 12.47 6.00 6.74
CA LEU A 102 11.08 6.10 6.29
C LEU A 102 10.91 5.70 4.84
N ILE A 103 11.83 6.10 3.95
CA ILE A 103 11.83 5.61 2.56
C ILE A 103 11.96 4.09 2.53
N GLY A 104 12.88 3.52 3.30
CA GLY A 104 13.04 2.07 3.39
C GLY A 104 11.77 1.36 3.87
N ALA A 105 11.12 1.89 4.91
CA ALA A 105 9.91 1.32 5.47
C ALA A 105 8.71 1.42 4.52
N ALA A 106 8.49 2.59 3.93
CA ALA A 106 7.44 2.80 2.93
C ALA A 106 7.60 1.85 1.74
N ARG A 107 8.82 1.61 1.25
CA ARG A 107 9.05 0.65 0.16
C ARG A 107 8.72 -0.80 0.54
N LYS A 108 8.89 -1.20 1.81
CA LYS A 108 8.43 -2.53 2.27
C LYS A 108 6.90 -2.64 2.15
N ILE A 109 6.19 -1.56 2.47
CA ILE A 109 4.73 -1.45 2.32
C ILE A 109 4.34 -1.56 0.84
N GLU A 110 4.94 -0.75 -0.06
CA GLU A 110 4.68 -0.82 -1.50
C GLU A 110 4.88 -2.24 -2.05
N HIS A 111 5.98 -2.91 -1.66
CA HIS A 111 6.26 -4.28 -2.09
C HIS A 111 5.21 -5.29 -1.60
N TYR A 112 4.65 -5.09 -0.41
CA TYR A 112 3.55 -5.90 0.11
C TYR A 112 2.29 -5.72 -0.74
N GLU A 113 1.93 -4.47 -1.04
CA GLU A 113 0.74 -4.14 -1.85
C GLU A 113 0.89 -4.62 -3.30
N ILE A 114 2.06 -4.40 -3.91
CA ILE A 114 2.40 -4.94 -5.24
C ILE A 114 2.20 -6.46 -5.28
N ALA A 115 2.62 -7.19 -4.25
CA ALA A 115 2.43 -8.63 -4.17
C ALA A 115 0.93 -9.01 -4.02
N ALA A 116 0.19 -8.28 -3.19
CA ALA A 116 -1.25 -8.48 -3.00
C ALA A 116 -2.03 -8.25 -4.30
N TYR A 117 -1.80 -7.13 -4.99
CA TYR A 117 -2.45 -6.78 -6.25
C TYR A 117 -2.09 -7.75 -7.38
N ARG A 118 -0.81 -8.18 -7.50
CA ARG A 118 -0.42 -9.21 -8.48
C ARG A 118 -1.16 -10.52 -8.26
N THR A 119 -1.35 -10.91 -7.00
CA THR A 119 -2.09 -12.12 -6.63
C THR A 119 -3.56 -11.99 -7.00
N LEU A 120 -4.21 -10.88 -6.62
CA LEU A 120 -5.61 -10.60 -6.95
C LEU A 120 -5.85 -10.57 -8.46
N ARG A 121 -4.98 -9.92 -9.24
CA ARG A 121 -5.08 -9.89 -10.70
C ARG A 121 -4.98 -11.27 -11.33
N SER A 122 -4.10 -12.11 -10.80
CA SER A 122 -3.93 -13.48 -11.28
C SER A 122 -5.19 -14.30 -10.99
N LEU A 123 -5.74 -14.18 -9.78
CA LEU A 123 -6.97 -14.89 -9.42
C LEU A 123 -8.21 -14.37 -10.17
N ALA A 124 -8.30 -13.06 -10.41
CA ALA A 124 -9.34 -12.46 -11.27
C ALA A 124 -9.29 -13.03 -12.69
N LYS A 125 -8.09 -13.27 -13.23
CA LYS A 125 -7.91 -13.91 -14.55
C LYS A 125 -8.47 -15.34 -14.54
N GLU A 126 -8.11 -16.15 -13.56
CA GLU A 126 -8.58 -17.54 -13.44
C GLU A 126 -10.10 -17.65 -13.26
N LEU A 127 -10.71 -16.64 -12.62
CA LEU A 127 -12.16 -16.56 -12.41
C LEU A 127 -12.93 -15.93 -13.58
N GLY A 128 -12.23 -15.46 -14.62
CA GLY A 128 -12.87 -14.78 -15.77
C GLY A 128 -13.37 -13.37 -15.48
N TYR A 129 -12.89 -12.72 -14.41
CA TYR A 129 -13.31 -11.37 -14.00
C TYR A 129 -12.49 -10.29 -14.73
N ALA A 130 -12.75 -10.12 -16.03
CA ALA A 130 -11.98 -9.23 -16.89
C ALA A 130 -11.96 -7.78 -16.40
N ASP A 131 -13.11 -7.23 -16.00
CA ASP A 131 -13.20 -5.83 -15.56
C ASP A 131 -12.49 -5.61 -14.21
N LEU A 132 -12.64 -6.54 -13.25
CA LEU A 132 -11.86 -6.49 -12.00
C LEU A 132 -10.37 -6.55 -12.25
N ARG A 133 -9.94 -7.42 -13.17
CA ARG A 133 -8.53 -7.54 -13.52
C ARG A 133 -7.97 -6.22 -14.10
N ALA A 134 -8.78 -5.47 -14.84
CA ALA A 134 -8.42 -4.17 -15.36
C ALA A 134 -8.32 -3.12 -14.25
N LEU A 135 -9.31 -3.03 -13.36
CA LEU A 135 -9.28 -2.13 -12.20
C LEU A 135 -8.08 -2.40 -11.28
N LEU A 136 -7.83 -3.66 -10.97
CA LEU A 136 -6.68 -4.08 -10.15
C LEU A 136 -5.33 -3.83 -10.85
N LYS A 137 -5.31 -3.74 -12.19
CA LYS A 137 -4.10 -3.36 -12.94
C LYS A 137 -3.77 -1.89 -12.75
N GLU A 138 -4.78 -1.02 -12.76
CA GLU A 138 -4.62 0.41 -12.57
C GLU A 138 -3.96 0.69 -11.22
N THR A 139 -4.52 0.14 -10.13
CA THR A 139 -3.89 0.29 -8.80
C THR A 139 -2.47 -0.30 -8.75
N LEU A 140 -2.25 -1.48 -9.32
CA LEU A 140 -0.91 -2.07 -9.34
C LEU A 140 0.12 -1.14 -10.02
N GLU A 141 -0.26 -0.44 -11.09
CA GLU A 141 0.64 0.48 -11.79
C GLU A 141 0.94 1.74 -10.95
N GLU A 142 -0.01 2.18 -10.13
CA GLU A 142 0.20 3.26 -9.15
C GLU A 142 1.20 2.86 -8.05
N GLU A 143 1.05 1.67 -7.43
CA GLU A 143 1.99 1.24 -6.37
C GLU A 143 3.41 1.03 -6.91
N GLN A 144 3.51 0.49 -8.13
CA GLN A 144 4.81 0.36 -8.79
C GLN A 144 5.45 1.73 -9.04
N ALA A 145 4.65 2.72 -9.43
CA ALA A 145 5.13 4.08 -9.61
C ALA A 145 5.51 4.75 -8.27
N ALA A 146 4.77 4.47 -7.18
CA ALA A 146 5.07 4.94 -5.84
C ALA A 146 6.43 4.38 -5.34
N ASP A 147 6.66 3.07 -5.46
CA ASP A 147 7.96 2.46 -5.13
C ASP A 147 9.11 3.09 -5.95
N GLU A 148 8.91 3.29 -7.26
CA GLU A 148 9.91 3.92 -8.12
C GLU A 148 10.20 5.37 -7.71
N LYS A 149 9.19 6.14 -7.31
CA LYS A 149 9.36 7.51 -6.78
C LYS A 149 10.22 7.47 -5.51
N LEU A 150 9.94 6.55 -4.58
CA LEU A 150 10.70 6.36 -3.34
C LEU A 150 12.15 5.91 -3.60
N GLN A 151 12.37 4.97 -4.53
CA GLN A 151 13.71 4.54 -4.96
C GLN A 151 14.52 5.69 -5.55
N LYS A 152 13.90 6.60 -6.30
CA LYS A 152 14.58 7.80 -6.82
C LYS A 152 14.94 8.77 -5.68
N LEU A 153 14.10 8.88 -4.66
CA LEU A 153 14.37 9.70 -3.48
C LEU A 153 15.52 9.12 -2.65
N SER A 154 15.62 7.79 -2.48
CA SER A 154 16.73 7.17 -1.74
C SER A 154 18.10 7.38 -2.41
N ASN A 155 18.13 7.56 -3.73
CA ASN A 155 19.37 7.72 -4.50
C ASN A 155 19.82 9.18 -4.62
N LYS A 156 18.96 10.15 -4.31
CA LYS A 156 19.37 11.55 -4.16
C LYS A 156 20.11 11.66 -2.82
N LYS A 157 21.20 12.43 -2.79
CA LYS A 157 22.03 12.67 -1.58
C LYS A 157 21.16 13.18 -0.43
N ILE A 158 20.56 12.26 0.30
CA ILE A 158 20.31 12.42 1.72
C ILE A 158 21.73 12.38 2.29
N GLU A 159 22.27 13.53 2.71
CA GLU A 159 23.59 13.58 3.34
C GLU A 159 23.50 12.81 4.66
N LEU A 160 23.71 11.50 4.57
CA LEU A 160 23.88 10.64 5.73
C LEU A 160 25.21 11.05 6.34
N ALA A 161 25.19 11.47 7.60
CA ALA A 161 26.42 11.68 8.34
C ALA A 161 27.19 10.36 8.35
N ASN A 162 28.36 10.35 7.72
CA ASN A 162 29.35 9.31 7.92
C ASN A 162 30.25 9.81 9.04
N ASP A 163 30.48 8.97 10.05
CA ASP A 163 31.36 9.27 11.19
C ASP A 163 32.71 9.88 10.76
#